data_AF-A0A965Z6N5-F1
#
_entry.id   AF-A0A965Z6N5-F1
#
_cell.length_a   1.000
_cell.length_b   1.000
_cell.length_c   1.000
_cell.angle_alpha   90.00
_cell.angle_beta   90.00
_cell.angle_gamma   90.00
#
_symmetry.space_group_name_H-M   'P 1'
#
loop_
_entity.id
_entity.type
_entity.pdbx_description
1 polymer ?
#
loop_
_entity_poly.entity_id
_entity_poly.type
_entity_poly.pdbx_seq_one_letter_code
_entity_poly.pdbx_strand_id
1 'polypeptide(L)'
;VAPIENAGRYGTVEFDPDGFATAFREKADRAAGFVNAGLYLLPRNVVAEILAGRAVSLETEIFPALAARRRLVAIPIPSPLLDMGTPDGLAEMEAFLEAR
;
A
#
# COMPACT_ATOMS: atom_id res chain seq x y z
N VAL A 1 5.10 2.42 2.43
CA VAL A 1 4.15 1.78 3.37
C VAL A 1 4.10 2.62 4.64
N ALA A 2 2.94 2.77 5.27
CA ALA A 2 2.78 3.55 6.49
C ALA A 2 2.42 2.64 7.68
N PRO A 3 3.02 2.81 8.87
CA PRO A 3 2.60 2.09 10.05
C PRO A 3 1.24 2.62 10.52
N ILE A 4 0.26 1.73 10.67
CA ILE A 4 -1.11 2.07 11.10
C ILE A 4 -1.55 1.17 12.24
N GLU A 5 -2.12 1.80 13.28
CA GLU A 5 -2.91 1.12 14.31
C GLU A 5 -4.31 0.82 13.76
N ASN A 6 -4.85 -0.36 14.05
CA ASN A 6 -6.09 -0.89 13.46
C ASN A 6 -6.05 -1.05 11.93
N ALA A 7 -4.94 -1.59 11.42
CA ALA A 7 -4.70 -1.77 9.99
C ALA A 7 -5.69 -2.72 9.27
N GLY A 8 -6.57 -3.43 9.98
CA GLY A 8 -7.47 -4.44 9.40
C GLY A 8 -8.45 -3.93 8.35
N ARG A 9 -8.66 -2.60 8.27
CA ARG A 9 -9.47 -1.97 7.20
C ARG A 9 -8.73 -1.86 5.86
N TYR A 10 -7.41 -2.07 5.86
CA TYR A 10 -6.54 -1.81 4.72
C TYR A 10 -5.82 -3.06 4.21
N GLY A 11 -5.20 -2.94 3.02
CA GLY A 11 -4.22 -3.90 2.55
C GLY A 11 -2.90 -3.74 3.29
N THR A 12 -2.40 -4.81 3.91
CA THR A 12 -1.12 -4.82 4.63
C THR A 12 -0.01 -5.43 3.78
N VAL A 13 1.21 -4.93 3.97
CA VAL A 13 2.42 -5.37 3.30
C VAL A 13 3.39 -5.88 4.34
N GLU A 14 3.83 -7.12 4.20
CA GLU A 14 4.94 -7.70 4.96
C GLU A 14 6.21 -7.60 4.12
N PHE A 15 7.35 -7.37 4.77
CA PHE A 15 8.66 -7.30 4.14
C PHE A 15 9.75 -7.81 5.07
N ASP A 16 10.86 -8.24 4.50
CA ASP A 16 12.02 -8.75 5.23
C ASP A 16 12.94 -7.62 5.75
N PRO A 17 14.01 -7.93 6.50
CA PRO A 17 14.92 -6.90 7.03
C PRO A 17 15.63 -6.04 5.97
N ASP A 18 15.75 -6.52 4.73
CA ASP A 18 16.31 -5.77 3.60
C ASP A 18 15.26 -4.88 2.92
N GLY A 19 14.01 -4.92 3.38
CA GLY A 19 12.89 -4.15 2.85
C GLY A 19 12.17 -4.81 1.68
N PHE A 20 12.53 -6.03 1.27
CA PHE A 20 11.84 -6.70 0.18
C PHE A 20 10.48 -7.21 0.62
N ALA A 21 9.43 -6.85 -0.13
CA ALA A 21 8.07 -7.30 0.14
C ALA A 21 7.98 -8.83 0.04
N THR A 22 7.42 -9.47 1.06
CA THR A 22 7.26 -10.92 1.18
C THR A 22 5.80 -11.36 1.08
N ALA A 23 4.85 -10.50 1.45
CA ALA A 23 3.42 -10.78 1.29
C ALA A 23 2.57 -9.50 1.17
N PHE A 24 1.52 -9.58 0.36
CA PHE A 24 0.41 -8.64 0.32
C PHE A 24 -0.81 -9.35 0.90
N ARG A 25 -1.43 -8.75 1.92
CA ARG A 25 -2.62 -9.31 2.56
C ARG A 25 -3.75 -8.31 2.50
N GLU A 26 -4.79 -8.66 1.77
CA GLU A 26 -6.01 -7.86 1.72
C GLU A 26 -6.81 -8.06 3.01
N LYS A 27 -7.12 -6.94 3.70
CA LYS A 27 -8.12 -6.83 4.77
C LYS A 27 -8.18 -8.03 5.72
N ALA A 28 -7.07 -8.26 6.42
CA ALA A 28 -6.97 -9.28 7.47
C ALA A 28 -7.24 -8.65 8.84
N ASP A 29 -7.91 -9.37 9.74
CA ASP A 29 -8.11 -8.91 11.13
C ASP A 29 -6.76 -8.77 11.85
N ARG A 30 -6.28 -7.52 11.93
CA ARG A 30 -4.96 -7.17 12.46
C ARG A 30 -5.03 -5.89 13.26
N ALA A 31 -4.48 -5.95 14.47
CA ALA A 31 -4.39 -4.81 15.37
C ALA A 31 -3.42 -3.73 14.88
N ALA A 32 -2.38 -4.09 14.14
CA ALA A 32 -1.42 -3.15 13.56
C ALA A 32 -0.71 -3.75 12.34
N GLY A 33 -0.15 -2.90 11.49
CA GLY A 33 0.66 -3.34 10.37
C GLY A 33 1.14 -2.21 9.49
N PHE A 34 1.97 -2.56 8.52
CA PHE A 34 2.36 -1.63 7.45
C PHE A 34 1.32 -1.68 6.35
N VAL A 35 0.68 -0.55 6.11
CA VAL A 35 -0.36 -0.39 5.08
C VAL A 35 0.27 0.14 3.80
N ASN A 36 -0.27 -0.32 2.66
CA ASN A 36 0.08 0.25 1.36
C ASN A 36 -0.36 1.72 1.30
N ALA A 37 0.60 2.62 1.09
CA ALA A 37 0.37 4.07 1.13
C ALA A 37 -0.03 4.68 -0.23
N GLY A 38 -0.16 3.87 -1.28
CA GLY A 38 -0.57 4.36 -2.61
C GLY A 38 0.51 5.16 -3.36
N LEU A 39 1.74 5.24 -2.84
CA LEU A 39 2.86 5.92 -3.47
C LEU A 39 3.88 4.91 -4.00
N TYR A 40 4.18 4.98 -5.30
CA TYR A 40 5.05 4.01 -5.97
C TYR A 40 6.07 4.71 -6.86
N LEU A 41 7.30 4.20 -6.84
CA LEU A 41 8.34 4.50 -7.83
C LEU A 41 8.57 3.24 -8.66
N LEU A 42 8.14 3.27 -9.92
CA LEU A 42 8.21 2.11 -10.81
C LEU A 42 9.08 2.42 -12.04
N PRO A 43 10.04 1.54 -12.38
CA PRO A 43 10.78 1.69 -13.62
C PRO A 43 9.85 1.44 -14.82
N ARG A 44 10.12 2.13 -15.93
CA ARG A 44 9.26 2.10 -17.13
C ARG A 44 9.01 0.69 -17.67
N ASN A 45 9.97 -0.22 -17.54
CA ASN A 45 9.81 -1.61 -17.98
C ASN A 45 8.74 -2.37 -17.19
N VAL A 46 8.58 -2.11 -15.89
CA VAL A 46 7.50 -2.73 -15.09
C VAL A 46 6.13 -2.25 -15.56
N VAL A 47 6.00 -0.96 -15.88
CA VAL A 47 4.74 -0.42 -16.44
C VAL A 47 4.45 -1.04 -17.81
N ALA A 48 5.47 -1.28 -18.63
CA ALA A 48 5.32 -1.91 -19.93
C ALA A 48 4.91 -3.40 -19.85
N GLU A 49 5.11 -4.08 -18.71
CA GLU A 49 4.63 -5.45 -18.48
C GLU A 49 3.12 -5.52 -18.18
N ILE A 50 2.47 -4.39 -17.88
CA ILE A 50 1.02 -4.32 -17.60
C ILE A 50 0.25 -4.53 -18.90
N LEU A 51 -0.61 -5.55 -18.95
CA LEU A 51 -1.40 -5.88 -20.13
C LEU A 51 -2.34 -4.74 -20.52
N ALA A 52 -2.22 -4.28 -21.75
CA ALA A 52 -3.13 -3.30 -22.33
C ALA A 52 -4.51 -3.91 -22.64
N GLY A 53 -5.54 -3.05 -22.69
CA GLY A 53 -6.89 -3.45 -23.13
C GLY A 53 -7.76 -4.10 -22.05
N ARG A 54 -7.31 -4.14 -20.79
CA ARG A 54 -8.13 -4.53 -19.64
C ARG A 54 -7.73 -3.79 -18.37
N ALA A 55 -8.61 -3.80 -17.38
CA ALA A 55 -8.23 -3.40 -16.03
C ALA A 55 -7.24 -4.43 -15.43
N VAL A 56 -6.25 -3.92 -14.70
CA VAL A 56 -5.24 -4.69 -13.98
C VAL A 56 -5.12 -4.10 -12.58
N SER A 57 -5.10 -4.95 -11.55
CA SER A 57 -4.81 -4.49 -10.19
C SER A 57 -3.32 -4.58 -9.90
N LEU A 58 -2.76 -3.50 -9.36
CA LEU A 58 -1.39 -3.53 -8.88
C LEU A 58 -1.27 -4.44 -7.66
N GLU A 59 -2.24 -4.38 -6.76
CA GLU A 59 -2.25 -5.01 -5.44
C GLU A 59 -2.44 -6.53 -5.52
N THR A 60 -3.26 -7.01 -6.45
CA THR A 60 -3.59 -8.44 -6.57
C THR A 60 -2.87 -9.15 -7.72
N GLU A 61 -2.34 -8.43 -8.71
CA GLU A 61 -1.65 -9.03 -9.86
C GLU A 61 -0.16 -8.65 -9.93
N ILE A 62 0.16 -7.35 -10.00
CA ILE A 62 1.52 -6.89 -10.34
C ILE A 62 2.48 -6.99 -9.15
N PHE A 63 2.11 -6.45 -7.99
CA PHE A 63 2.95 -6.44 -6.80
C PHE A 63 3.23 -7.84 -6.24
N PRO A 64 2.26 -8.76 -6.16
CA PRO A 64 2.55 -10.15 -5.77
C PRO A 64 3.56 -10.82 -6.71
N ALA A 65 3.46 -10.58 -8.03
CA ALA A 65 4.40 -11.13 -9.00
C ALA A 65 5.82 -10.54 -8.87
N LEU A 66 5.95 -9.24 -8.56
CA LEU A 66 7.25 -8.60 -8.31
C LEU A 66 7.85 -9.06 -6.97
N ALA A 67 7.03 -9.20 -5.92
CA ALA A 67 7.44 -9.70 -4.61
C ALA A 67 7.97 -11.14 -4.69
N ALA A 68 7.27 -12.02 -5.42
CA ALA A 68 7.70 -13.41 -5.65
C ALA A 68 9.08 -13.51 -6.34
N ARG A 69 9.48 -12.48 -7.09
CA ARG A 69 10.78 -12.37 -7.77
C ARG A 69 11.81 -11.55 -6.99
N ARG A 70 11.50 -11.13 -5.76
CA ARG A 70 12.33 -10.23 -4.93
C ARG A 70 12.67 -8.91 -5.66
N ARG A 71 11.69 -8.35 -6.38
CA ARG A 71 11.83 -7.10 -7.17
C ARG A 71 10.98 -5.94 -6.67
N LEU A 72 10.40 -6.06 -5.48
CA LEU A 72 9.57 -5.02 -4.87
C LEU A 72 10.09 -4.72 -3.47
N VAL A 73 10.40 -3.45 -3.22
CA VAL A 73 10.89 -2.95 -1.93
C VAL A 73 9.81 -2.09 -1.30
N ALA A 74 9.52 -2.34 -0.02
CA ALA A 74 8.67 -1.51 0.81
C ALA A 74 9.53 -0.46 1.53
N ILE A 75 9.18 0.81 1.36
CA ILE A 75 9.84 1.93 2.05
C ILE A 75 8.87 2.46 3.11
N PRO A 76 9.18 2.33 4.42
CA PRO A 76 8.38 2.93 5.48
C PRO A 76 8.38 4.46 5.39
N ILE A 77 7.21 5.06 5.57
CA ILE A 77 7.04 6.52 5.66
C ILE A 77 6.38 6.91 7.00
N PRO A 78 6.59 8.15 7.47
CA PRO A 78 5.91 8.63 8.67
C PRO A 78 4.37 8.66 8.52
N SER A 79 3.69 8.57 9.65
CA SER A 79 2.24 8.79 9.81
C SER A 79 1.90 10.30 9.78
N PRO A 80 0.68 10.71 9.41
CA PRO A 80 -0.48 9.87 9.05
C PRO A 80 -0.53 9.47 7.57
N LEU A 81 -1.17 8.32 7.33
CA LEU A 81 -1.78 8.00 6.04
C LEU A 81 -3.29 8.25 6.19
N LEU A 82 -3.81 9.18 5.40
CA LEU A 82 -5.23 9.56 5.39
C LEU A 82 -5.86 9.04 4.11
N ASP A 83 -7.03 8.42 4.22
CA ASP A 83 -7.78 7.86 3.10
C ASP A 83 -9.18 8.47 3.07
N MET A 84 -9.45 9.29 2.06
CA MET A 84 -10.73 9.97 1.86
C MET A 84 -11.80 9.10 1.18
N GLY A 85 -11.57 7.79 1.03
CA GLY A 85 -12.47 6.87 0.33
C GLY A 85 -13.79 6.59 1.06
N THR A 86 -13.96 7.04 2.31
CA THR A 86 -15.21 6.95 3.08
C THR A 86 -15.58 8.32 3.65
N PRO A 87 -16.86 8.56 4.00
CA PRO A 87 -17.26 9.81 4.66
C PRO A 87 -16.47 10.11 5.95
N ASP A 88 -16.25 9.10 6.78
CA ASP A 88 -15.46 9.24 8.01
C ASP A 88 -13.99 9.59 7.72
N GLY A 89 -13.38 8.93 6.71
CA GLY A 89 -12.00 9.19 6.32
C GLY A 89 -11.81 10.57 5.68
N LEU A 90 -12.80 11.06 4.94
CA LEU A 90 -12.81 12.44 4.44
C LEU A 90 -12.86 13.45 5.59
N ALA A 91 -13.75 13.26 6.57
CA ALA A 91 -13.86 14.14 7.73
C ALA A 91 -12.57 14.16 8.58
N GLU A 92 -11.92 13.00 8.74
CA GLU A 92 -10.61 12.91 9.41
C GLU A 92 -9.53 13.71 8.67
N MET A 93 -9.51 13.60 7.33
CA MET A 93 -8.56 14.34 6.50
C MET A 93 -8.79 15.87 6.58
N GLU A 94 -10.03 16.33 6.51
CA GLU A 94 -10.39 17.74 6.64
C GLU A 94 -9.93 18.31 8.00
N ALA A 95 -10.25 17.62 9.09
CA ALA A 95 -9.83 18.03 10.43
C ALA A 95 -8.30 18.10 10.57
N PHE A 96 -7.56 17.17 9.95
CA PHE A 96 -6.09 17.20 9.95
C PHE A 96 -5.53 18.42 9.21
N LEU A 97 -6.13 18.79 8.07
CA LEU A 97 -5.67 19.91 7.25
C LEU A 97 -6.00 21.27 7.88
N GLU A 98 -7.15 21.41 8.55
CA GLU A 98 -7.54 22.65 9.24
C GLU A 98 -6.66 22.96 10.46
N ALA A 99 -6.10 21.94 11.10
CA ALA A 99 -5.25 22.08 12.28
C ALA A 99 -3.79 22.49 11.96
N ARG A 100 -3.47 22.79 10.70
CA ARG A 100 -2.12 23.09 10.19
C ARG A 100 -1.99 24.54 9.72
#